data_AF-A0A0Q9QZC1-F1
#
_entry.id   AF-A0A0Q9QZC1-F1
#
_cell.length_a   1.000
_cell.length_b   1.000
_cell.length_c   1.000
_cell.angle_alpha   90.00
_cell.angle_beta   90.00
_cell.angle_gamma   90.00
#
_symmetry.space_group_name_H-M   'P 1'
#
loop_
_entity.id
_entity.type
_entity.pdbx_description
1 polymer ?
#
loop_
_entity_poly.entity_id
_entity_poly.type
_entity_poly.pdbx_seq_one_letter_code
_entity_poly.pdbx_strand_id
1 'polypeptide(L)'
;MTRHTALILTHQLDAEESLERSIALLDELFSKLPFIPDPGRTELHAVAPATALKEKLVLPRGQHGEELAATPAGDVHHLFDGQSWHTPEQCPPAPMDSNGATSWQWPYFNTLHNTDASTICYLWDIHPLGARSAA
;
A
#
# COMPACT_ATOMS: atom_id res chain seq x y z
N MET A 1 -11.14 -1.76 -15.84
CA MET A 1 -10.74 -1.88 -14.43
C MET A 1 -9.25 -1.56 -14.37
N THR A 2 -8.85 -0.68 -13.46
CA THR A 2 -7.47 -0.19 -13.33
C THR A 2 -6.62 -1.16 -12.48
N ARG A 3 -5.30 -1.11 -12.66
CA ARG A 3 -4.35 -1.84 -11.81
C ARG A 3 -4.43 -1.28 -10.39
N HIS A 4 -4.45 -2.16 -9.39
CA HIS A 4 -4.30 -1.76 -7.99
C HIS A 4 -2.87 -2.02 -7.52
N THR A 5 -2.38 -1.21 -6.60
CA THR A 5 -1.06 -1.36 -5.99
C THR A 5 -1.23 -1.66 -4.52
N ALA A 6 -0.53 -2.68 -4.01
CA ALA A 6 -0.49 -3.01 -2.59
C ALA A 6 0.93 -2.84 -2.03
N LEU A 7 1.07 -2.05 -0.97
CA LEU A 7 2.30 -1.90 -0.21
C LEU A 7 2.17 -2.69 1.10
N ILE A 8 3.03 -3.68 1.29
CA ILE A 8 3.01 -4.56 2.47
C ILE A 8 4.30 -4.36 3.26
N LEU A 9 4.16 -4.08 4.55
CA LEU A 9 5.27 -3.97 5.48
C LEU A 9 5.31 -5.18 6.39
N THR A 10 6.47 -5.84 6.46
CA THR A 10 6.71 -6.99 7.33
C THR A 10 7.82 -6.68 8.32
N HIS A 11 7.62 -7.01 9.59
CA HIS A 11 8.54 -6.67 10.69
C HIS A 11 9.24 -7.90 11.25
N GLN A 12 10.53 -7.78 11.55
CA GLN A 12 11.31 -8.75 12.35
C GLN A 12 11.32 -10.20 11.81
N LEU A 13 11.12 -10.37 10.50
CA LEU A 13 11.23 -11.64 9.81
C LEU A 13 12.53 -11.65 8.99
N ASP A 14 13.08 -12.84 8.75
CA ASP A 14 14.12 -12.98 7.74
C ASP A 14 13.55 -12.79 6.32
N ALA A 15 14.43 -12.78 5.30
CA ALA A 15 14.04 -12.48 3.93
C ALA A 15 13.06 -13.50 3.31
N GLU A 16 13.14 -14.77 3.72
CA GLU A 16 12.29 -15.84 3.19
C GLU A 16 10.92 -15.79 3.88
N GLU A 17 10.91 -15.74 5.22
CA GLU A 17 9.69 -15.64 6.02
C GLU A 17 8.90 -14.36 5.68
N SER A 18 9.58 -13.23 5.47
CA SER A 18 8.93 -11.97 5.08
C SER A 18 8.30 -12.03 3.69
N LEU A 19 8.96 -12.68 2.72
CA LEU A 19 8.40 -12.87 1.40
C LEU A 19 7.16 -13.77 1.45
N GLU A 20 7.25 -14.93 2.11
CA GLU A 20 6.12 -15.85 2.30
C GLU A 20 4.95 -15.15 2.99
N ARG A 21 5.23 -14.35 4.02
CA ARG A 21 4.22 -13.55 4.71
C ARG A 21 3.56 -12.54 3.77
N SER A 22 4.34 -11.88 2.92
CA SER A 22 3.79 -10.92 1.94
C SER A 22 2.86 -11.59 0.93
N ILE A 23 3.17 -12.81 0.47
CA ILE A 23 2.33 -13.60 -0.42
C ILE A 23 1.04 -14.02 0.28
N ALA A 24 1.12 -14.52 1.50
CA ALA A 24 -0.07 -14.91 2.28
C ALA A 24 -1.00 -13.72 2.55
N LEU A 25 -0.45 -12.54 2.82
CA LEU A 25 -1.20 -11.30 2.98
C LEU A 25 -1.88 -10.88 1.66
N LEU A 26 -1.21 -11.07 0.53
CA LEU A 26 -1.77 -10.80 -0.79
C LEU A 26 -2.97 -11.71 -1.09
N ASP A 27 -2.88 -13.00 -0.77
CA ASP A 27 -3.99 -13.94 -0.90
C ASP A 27 -5.18 -13.54 -0.01
N GLU A 28 -4.90 -13.07 1.21
CA GLU A 28 -5.93 -12.57 2.11
C GLU A 28 -6.62 -11.32 1.52
N LEU A 29 -5.85 -10.40 0.93
CA LEU A 29 -6.37 -9.23 0.23
C LEU A 29 -7.24 -9.63 -0.97
N PHE A 30 -6.82 -10.62 -1.77
CA PHE A 30 -7.57 -11.10 -2.93
C PHE A 30 -8.99 -11.56 -2.60
N SER A 31 -9.21 -12.10 -1.40
CA SER A 31 -10.55 -12.48 -0.95
C SER A 31 -11.48 -11.27 -0.76
N LYS A 32 -10.93 -10.07 -0.49
CA LYS A 32 -11.65 -8.84 -0.15
C LYS A 32 -11.81 -7.88 -1.33
N LEU A 33 -11.09 -8.10 -2.43
CA LEU A 33 -11.14 -7.22 -3.61
C LEU A 33 -12.50 -7.30 -4.33
N PRO A 34 -13.00 -6.17 -4.88
CA PRO A 34 -14.24 -6.14 -5.66
C PRO A 34 -14.09 -6.74 -7.08
N PHE A 35 -12.93 -7.31 -7.39
CA PHE A 35 -12.60 -7.92 -8.65
C PHE A 35 -11.85 -9.23 -8.45
N ILE A 36 -11.78 -10.03 -9.52
CA ILE A 36 -10.98 -11.25 -9.57
C ILE A 36 -9.57 -10.85 -10.02
N PRO A 37 -8.53 -11.08 -9.22
CA PRO A 37 -7.15 -10.84 -9.64
C PRO A 37 -6.74 -11.75 -10.80
N ASP A 38 -5.92 -11.24 -11.71
CA ASP A 38 -5.24 -11.99 -12.76
C ASP A 38 -3.90 -12.50 -12.22
N PRO A 39 -3.77 -13.81 -11.91
CA PRO A 39 -2.53 -14.35 -11.38
C PRO A 39 -1.39 -14.34 -12.41
N GLY A 40 -1.68 -14.27 -13.70
CA GLY A 40 -0.66 -14.21 -14.76
C GLY A 40 -0.06 -12.82 -14.96
N ARG A 41 -0.66 -11.80 -14.34
CA ARG A 41 -0.22 -10.39 -14.42
C ARG A 41 0.05 -9.75 -13.08
N THR A 42 -0.40 -10.36 -11.99
CA THR A 42 -0.12 -9.89 -10.64
C THR A 42 1.31 -10.25 -10.29
N GLU A 43 2.13 -9.26 -9.98
CA GLU A 43 3.57 -9.44 -9.80
C GLU A 43 4.14 -8.60 -8.65
N LEU A 44 5.23 -9.10 -8.09
CA LEU A 44 6.03 -8.36 -7.12
C LEU A 44 6.86 -7.32 -7.88
N HIS A 45 6.44 -6.06 -7.80
CA HIS A 45 7.06 -4.96 -8.53
C HIS A 45 8.40 -4.52 -7.90
N ALA A 46 8.45 -4.43 -6.57
CA ALA A 46 9.64 -4.00 -5.86
C ALA A 46 9.72 -4.54 -4.44
N VAL A 47 10.96 -4.69 -3.94
CA VAL A 47 11.27 -5.01 -2.54
C VAL A 47 12.36 -4.07 -2.07
N ALA A 48 12.17 -3.46 -0.90
CA ALA A 48 13.18 -2.59 -0.30
C ALA A 48 13.08 -2.58 1.22
N PRO A 49 14.20 -2.35 1.94
CA PRO A 49 14.13 -2.07 3.37
C PRO A 49 13.42 -0.72 3.59
N ALA A 50 12.65 -0.61 4.67
CA ALA A 50 11.90 0.60 4.98
C ALA A 50 12.81 1.82 5.17
N THR A 51 14.04 1.63 5.63
CA THR A 51 15.06 2.69 5.76
C THR A 51 15.32 3.43 4.44
N ALA A 52 15.41 2.70 3.33
CA ALA A 52 15.64 3.28 2.01
C ALA A 52 14.45 4.13 1.53
N LEU A 53 13.22 3.77 1.94
CA LEU A 53 12.02 4.55 1.65
C LEU A 53 11.90 5.78 2.55
N LYS A 54 12.26 5.65 3.84
CA LYS A 54 12.26 6.76 4.80
C LYS A 54 13.14 7.92 4.39
N GLU A 55 14.34 7.64 3.85
CA GLU A 55 15.27 8.68 3.38
C GLU A 55 14.69 9.55 2.26
N LYS A 56 13.75 9.01 1.50
CA LYS A 56 13.07 9.69 0.39
C LYS A 56 11.68 10.20 0.76
N LEU A 57 11.26 9.98 2.01
CA LEU A 57 9.92 10.31 2.46
C LEU A 57 9.81 11.82 2.68
N VAL A 58 8.95 12.46 1.91
CA VAL A 58 8.64 13.89 2.04
C VAL A 58 7.35 14.03 2.83
N LEU A 59 7.25 15.07 3.66
CA LEU A 59 6.01 15.44 4.32
C LEU A 59 4.87 15.53 3.28
N PRO A 60 3.69 14.96 3.55
CA PRO A 60 2.53 15.05 2.66
C PRO A 60 2.27 16.50 2.28
N ARG A 61 1.99 16.76 1.01
CA ARG A 61 1.61 18.07 0.48
C ARG A 61 0.61 17.86 -0.63
N GLY A 62 -0.46 18.65 -0.63
CA GLY A 62 -1.48 18.53 -1.67
C GLY A 62 -0.94 18.84 -3.04
N GLN A 63 -1.24 17.99 -4.02
CA GLN A 63 -1.10 18.34 -5.42
C GLN A 63 -2.50 18.45 -6.06
N HIS A 64 -2.64 19.37 -7.00
CA HIS A 64 -3.93 19.64 -7.62
C HIS A 64 -4.36 18.47 -8.50
N GLY A 65 -5.55 17.91 -8.26
CA GLY A 65 -6.11 16.82 -9.07
C GLY A 65 -5.64 15.41 -8.68
N GLU A 66 -5.08 15.22 -7.48
CA GLU A 66 -4.69 13.89 -7.01
C GLU A 66 -5.89 12.98 -6.80
N GLU A 67 -5.78 11.76 -7.33
CA GLU A 67 -6.73 10.68 -7.08
C GLU A 67 -6.67 10.22 -5.62
N LEU A 68 -7.71 9.54 -5.13
CA LEU A 68 -7.79 9.10 -3.72
C LEU A 68 -6.58 8.23 -3.31
N ALA A 69 -6.10 7.38 -4.22
CA ALA A 69 -4.97 6.47 -3.99
C ALA A 69 -3.59 7.15 -4.15
N ALA A 70 -3.53 8.41 -4.55
CA ALA A 70 -2.28 9.07 -4.87
C ALA A 70 -1.38 9.27 -3.64
N THR A 71 -0.12 8.90 -3.79
CA THR A 71 0.96 9.17 -2.82
C THR A 71 2.13 9.86 -3.52
N PRO A 72 3.10 10.45 -2.78
CA PRO A 72 4.30 11.00 -3.39
C PRO A 72 5.14 10.01 -4.21
N ALA A 73 4.93 8.70 -4.03
CA ALA A 73 5.61 7.63 -4.76
C ALA A 73 4.75 7.02 -5.89
N GLY A 74 3.58 7.59 -6.19
CA GLY A 74 2.58 7.05 -7.10
C GLY A 74 1.38 6.45 -6.36
N ASP A 75 0.47 5.82 -7.10
CA ASP A 75 -0.78 5.34 -6.52
C ASP A 75 -0.58 4.07 -5.68
N VAL A 76 -1.03 4.13 -4.42
CA VAL A 76 -1.09 3.00 -3.49
C VAL A 76 -2.55 2.81 -3.10
N HIS A 77 -3.12 1.67 -3.45
CA HIS A 77 -4.54 1.40 -3.23
C HIS A 77 -4.78 0.64 -1.93
N HIS A 78 -3.78 -0.13 -1.49
CA HIS A 78 -3.84 -0.95 -0.28
C HIS A 78 -2.52 -0.83 0.47
N LEU A 79 -2.60 -0.61 1.78
CA LEU A 79 -1.42 -0.53 2.65
C LEU A 79 -1.60 -1.48 3.82
N PHE A 80 -0.67 -2.41 3.99
CA PHE A 80 -0.57 -3.22 5.21
C PHE A 80 0.55 -2.68 6.09
N ASP A 81 0.21 -2.19 7.28
CA ASP A 81 1.14 -1.50 8.19
C ASP A 81 1.89 -2.45 9.15
N GLY A 82 1.80 -3.76 8.93
CA GLY A 82 2.30 -4.79 9.84
C GLY A 82 1.21 -5.40 10.73
N GLN A 83 0.07 -4.73 10.89
CA GLN A 83 -1.05 -5.19 11.73
C GLN A 83 -2.38 -5.24 10.98
N SER A 84 -2.65 -4.25 10.13
CA SER A 84 -3.95 -4.06 9.52
C SER A 84 -3.84 -3.50 8.10
N TRP A 85 -4.87 -3.81 7.30
CA TRP A 85 -5.04 -3.26 5.96
C TRP A 85 -5.74 -1.91 6.03
N HIS A 86 -5.22 -0.96 5.28
CA HIS A 86 -5.79 0.37 5.08
C HIS A 86 -6.08 0.61 3.60
N THR A 87 -7.12 1.40 3.34
CA THR A 87 -7.54 1.83 2.00
C THR A 87 -7.85 3.32 2.01
N PRO A 88 -7.69 4.04 0.88
CA PRO A 88 -8.00 5.47 0.80
C PRO A 88 -9.41 5.83 1.29
N GLU A 89 -10.39 4.97 1.05
CA GLU A 89 -11.81 5.20 1.39
C GLU A 89 -12.09 5.09 2.90
N GLN A 90 -11.22 4.42 3.65
CA GLN A 90 -11.36 4.19 5.08
C GLN A 90 -10.58 5.21 5.92
N CYS A 91 -9.88 6.15 5.28
CA CYS A 91 -9.05 7.10 5.99
C CYS A 91 -9.87 8.20 6.67
N PRO A 92 -9.52 8.54 7.93
CA PRO A 92 -10.10 9.71 8.57
C PRO A 92 -9.77 10.97 7.75
N PRO A 93 -10.60 12.03 7.83
CA PRO A 93 -10.34 13.27 7.11
C PRO A 93 -8.96 13.84 7.47
N ALA A 94 -8.33 14.51 6.52
CA ALA A 94 -7.05 15.18 6.73
C ALA A 94 -7.13 16.16 7.92
N PRO A 95 -6.02 16.37 8.65
CA PRO A 95 -5.96 17.33 9.75
C PRO A 95 -6.43 18.74 9.32
N MET A 96 -7.00 19.51 10.25
CA MET A 96 -7.51 20.86 9.96
C MET A 96 -6.43 21.84 9.46
N ASP A 97 -5.17 21.62 9.84
CA ASP A 97 -3.99 22.35 9.40
C ASP A 97 -3.34 21.73 8.13
N SER A 98 -4.09 20.89 7.39
CA SER A 98 -3.61 20.24 6.18
C SER A 98 -3.14 21.26 5.14
N ASN A 99 -1.94 21.01 4.62
CA ASN A 99 -1.32 21.73 3.51
C ASN A 99 -1.86 21.27 2.13
N GLY A 100 -3.14 20.91 2.09
CA GLY A 100 -3.83 20.38 0.92
C GLY A 100 -3.61 18.89 0.66
N ALA A 101 -2.80 18.20 1.47
CA ALA A 101 -2.57 16.76 1.34
C ALA A 101 -3.87 15.97 1.48
N THR A 102 -4.01 14.89 0.70
CA THR A 102 -5.16 14.00 0.84
C THR A 102 -5.12 13.29 2.19
N SER A 103 -6.29 12.90 2.69
CA SER A 103 -6.40 12.08 3.90
C SER A 103 -5.52 10.83 3.85
N TRP A 104 -5.32 10.25 2.66
CA TRP A 104 -4.58 9.01 2.46
C TRP A 104 -3.06 9.17 2.53
N GLN A 105 -2.54 10.33 2.11
CA GLN A 105 -1.10 10.60 2.14
C GLN A 105 -0.54 10.59 3.57
N TRP A 106 -1.37 10.89 4.59
CA TRP A 106 -0.96 10.90 5.99
C TRP A 106 -0.75 9.49 6.57
N PRO A 107 -1.69 8.53 6.49
CA PRO A 107 -1.43 7.14 6.83
C PRO A 107 -0.23 6.55 6.09
N TYR A 108 -0.13 6.77 4.77
CA TYR A 108 1.03 6.34 3.99
C TYR A 108 2.35 6.88 4.58
N PHE A 109 2.42 8.19 4.82
CA PHE A 109 3.58 8.82 5.43
C PHE A 109 3.86 8.28 6.83
N ASN A 110 2.85 8.22 7.70
CA ASN A 110 3.02 7.81 9.09
C ASN A 110 3.47 6.35 9.21
N THR A 111 2.88 5.45 8.41
CA THR A 111 3.29 4.05 8.36
C THR A 111 4.75 3.95 7.96
N LEU A 112 5.16 4.56 6.85
CA LEU A 112 6.56 4.51 6.42
C LEU A 112 7.50 5.21 7.41
N HIS A 113 7.11 6.35 7.98
CA HIS A 113 7.94 7.13 8.91
C HIS A 113 8.20 6.38 10.23
N ASN A 114 7.19 5.67 10.74
CA ASN A 114 7.24 5.02 12.06
C ASN A 114 7.78 3.58 12.04
N THR A 115 8.10 3.04 10.87
CA THR A 115 8.63 1.67 10.75
C THR A 115 10.00 1.49 11.39
N ASP A 116 10.39 0.27 11.71
CA ASP A 116 11.73 -0.01 12.24
C ASP A 116 12.74 -0.28 11.12
N ALA A 117 14.03 -0.31 11.47
CA ALA A 117 15.09 -0.57 10.49
C ALA A 117 15.09 -2.03 9.96
N SER A 118 14.44 -2.95 10.67
CA SER A 118 14.26 -4.35 10.26
C SER A 118 13.04 -4.57 9.36
N THR A 119 12.28 -3.52 9.04
CA THR A 119 11.07 -3.64 8.24
C THR A 119 11.43 -3.78 6.77
N ILE A 120 10.85 -4.76 6.11
CA ILE A 120 10.93 -4.94 4.66
C ILE A 120 9.59 -4.55 4.04
N CYS A 121 9.66 -3.77 2.96
CA CYS A 121 8.52 -3.30 2.20
C CYS A 121 8.44 -4.06 0.87
N TYR A 122 7.26 -4.60 0.58
CA TYR A 122 6.93 -5.28 -0.68
C TYR A 122 5.87 -4.48 -1.42
N LEU A 123 6.14 -4.17 -2.69
CA LEU A 123 5.20 -3.50 -3.57
C LEU A 123 4.68 -4.49 -4.61
N TRP A 124 3.38 -4.75 -4.57
CA TRP A 124 2.70 -5.67 -5.48
C TRP A 124 1.80 -4.90 -6.45
N ASP A 125 1.91 -5.23 -7.73
CA ASP A 125 0.99 -4.77 -8.76
C ASP A 125 -0.09 -5.84 -8.96
N ILE A 126 -1.34 -5.49 -8.71
CA ILE A 126 -2.50 -6.39 -8.79
C ILE A 126 -3.34 -6.00 -10.00
N HIS A 127 -3.40 -6.91 -10.96
CA HIS A 127 -4.17 -6.71 -12.19
C HIS A 127 -5.54 -7.38 -12.11
N PRO A 128 -6.63 -6.72 -12.54
CA PRO A 128 -7.94 -7.34 -12.58
C PRO A 128 -8.10 -8.23 -13.83
N LEU A 129 -8.58 -9.46 -13.64
CA LEU A 129 -9.05 -10.35 -14.71
C LEU A 129 -10.50 -10.04 -15.12
N GLY A 130 -11.31 -9.60 -14.16
CA GLY A 130 -12.72 -9.24 -14.35
C GLY A 130 -13.38 -8.82 -13.04
N ALA A 131 -14.59 -8.27 -13.12
CA ALA A 131 -15.35 -7.90 -11.93
C ALA A 131 -15.77 -9.15 -11.15
N ARG A 132 -15.75 -9.06 -9.82
CA ARG A 132 -16.32 -10.11 -8.97
C ARG A 132 -17.82 -9.85 -8.91
N SER A 133 -18.62 -10.75 -9.48
CA SER A 133 -20.08 -10.64 -9.39
C SER A 133 -20.49 -10.68 -7.92
N ALA A 134 -21.32 -9.74 -7.49
CA ALA A 134 -21.97 -9.82 -6.19
C ALA A 134 -22.88 -11.05 -6.20
N ALA A 135 -22.59 -12.02 -5.34
CA ALA A 135 -23.46 -13.17 -5.09
C ALA A 135 -24.63 -12.76 -4.20
#